data_AF-A0A847LL14-F1
#
_entry.id   AF-A0A847LL14-F1
#
_cell.length_a   1.000
_cell.length_b   1.000
_cell.length_c   1.000
_cell.angle_alpha   90.00
_cell.angle_beta   90.00
_cell.angle_gamma   90.00
#
_symmetry.space_group_name_H-M   'P 1'
#
loop_
_entity.id
_entity.type
_entity.pdbx_description
1 polymer ?
#
loop_
_entity_poly.entity_id
_entity_poly.type
_entity_poly.pdbx_seq_one_letter_code
_entity_poly.pdbx_strand_id
1 'polypeptide(L)'
;MSRLALTLLGMVLCLGWTETAAARPPDVRFPDWYKTTLSVKAWNPATREIRVALTVEAPLVPIHDLAAAVAWPAGFTGGSPRQSIGTLAQGKSWAAEFTARGPETFDGWVEISGEGRPDRAGLRQAIERPGAYAPSVRTILLSEVEGVTGPLPFGLSLPLCIRPDLAAAVPAAFLPEPRWPVGERALHLWAPAGSFELPAVQARFADWQKAVVAGNAAPARQAATALLAALGSTDALDFVRADGTPLTITGAMARQFVRVSLDALHGLELSRTQLGALLKDLGRTPPALTDGFRAANLGVLLAAKGAPAEADRAWGFALERLPAWNLVKGWRPPPGRKP
;
A
#
# COMPACT_ATOMS: atom_id res chain seq x y z
N MET A 1 -16.35 60.06 -42.79
CA MET A 1 -17.58 59.53 -42.17
C MET A 1 -17.85 58.17 -42.77
N SER A 2 -18.32 57.24 -41.92
CA SER A 2 -18.86 55.90 -42.24
C SER A 2 -17.89 54.72 -42.33
N ARG A 3 -18.30 53.66 -41.62
CA ARG A 3 -17.60 52.43 -41.18
C ARG A 3 -17.94 51.22 -42.08
N LEU A 4 -17.25 50.11 -41.79
CA LEU A 4 -17.60 48.69 -42.03
C LEU A 4 -17.36 48.11 -43.43
N ALA A 5 -16.49 47.11 -43.55
CA ALA A 5 -16.90 45.71 -43.59
C ALA A 5 -15.73 44.74 -43.88
N LEU A 6 -15.71 43.67 -43.06
CA LEU A 6 -15.31 42.29 -43.38
C LEU A 6 -13.94 42.01 -44.03
N THR A 7 -12.99 41.70 -43.15
CA THR A 7 -11.90 40.75 -43.39
C THR A 7 -12.41 39.35 -43.01
N LEU A 8 -12.54 38.44 -43.98
CA LEU A 8 -12.84 37.04 -43.71
C LEU A 8 -12.23 36.17 -44.81
N LEU A 9 -11.74 35.01 -44.36
CA LEU A 9 -11.28 33.85 -45.13
C LEU A 9 -9.83 33.87 -45.60
N GLY A 10 -8.99 33.15 -44.84
CA GLY A 10 -7.72 32.65 -45.36
C GLY A 10 -6.74 32.12 -44.34
N MET A 11 -7.14 31.19 -43.45
CA MET A 11 -6.20 30.23 -42.86
C MET A 11 -6.95 29.02 -42.29
N VAL A 12 -7.08 28.01 -43.14
CA VAL A 12 -7.24 26.61 -42.75
C VAL A 12 -5.90 26.15 -42.19
N LEU A 13 -5.87 25.68 -40.94
CA LEU A 13 -5.03 24.58 -40.42
C LEU A 13 -5.14 24.53 -38.88
N CYS A 14 -5.12 23.31 -38.35
CA CYS A 14 -5.14 22.96 -36.92
C CYS A 14 -6.51 22.78 -36.25
N LEU A 15 -7.40 21.97 -36.86
CA LEU A 15 -8.32 21.15 -36.07
C LEU A 15 -7.55 19.95 -35.51
N GLY A 16 -6.68 20.23 -34.54
CA GLY A 16 -6.24 19.20 -33.60
C GLY A 16 -7.46 18.79 -32.79
N TRP A 17 -7.89 17.54 -32.96
CA TRP A 17 -8.80 16.88 -32.05
C TRP A 17 -8.11 16.84 -30.69
N THR A 18 -8.37 17.83 -29.84
CA THR A 18 -8.09 17.69 -28.42
C THR A 18 -9.08 16.66 -27.91
N GLU A 19 -8.56 15.48 -27.59
CA GLU A 19 -9.27 14.55 -26.70
C GLU A 19 -9.76 15.39 -25.53
N THR A 20 -11.08 15.49 -25.38
CA THR A 20 -11.70 16.08 -24.21
C THR A 20 -11.07 15.41 -23.01
N ALA A 21 -10.24 16.15 -22.27
CA ALA A 21 -9.70 15.73 -21.00
C ALA A 21 -10.89 15.28 -20.16
N ALA A 22 -11.08 13.97 -20.05
CA ALA A 22 -12.12 13.40 -19.22
C ALA A 22 -11.84 13.93 -17.82
N ALA A 23 -12.71 14.83 -17.34
CA ALA A 23 -12.58 15.45 -16.04
C ALA A 23 -12.49 14.33 -15.01
N ARG A 24 -11.28 14.10 -14.49
CA ARG A 24 -11.07 13.15 -13.40
C ARG A 24 -11.86 13.66 -12.20
N PRO A 25 -12.82 12.89 -11.66
CA PRO A 25 -13.40 13.27 -10.38
C PRO A 25 -12.25 13.36 -9.36
N PRO A 26 -12.13 14.47 -8.60
CA PRO A 26 -11.14 14.54 -7.54
C PRO A 26 -11.35 13.39 -6.56
N ASP A 27 -10.26 12.87 -5.99
CA ASP A 27 -10.32 11.86 -4.91
C ASP A 27 -10.93 12.57 -3.67
N VAL A 28 -12.25 12.54 -3.58
CA VAL A 28 -13.03 13.22 -2.54
C VAL A 28 -13.18 12.25 -1.40
N ARG A 29 -12.43 12.48 -0.32
CA ARG A 29 -12.49 11.68 0.91
C ARG A 29 -12.93 12.57 2.06
N PHE A 30 -13.65 11.98 3.02
CA PHE A 30 -13.88 12.65 4.31
C PHE A 30 -12.55 13.09 4.92
N PRO A 31 -12.54 14.18 5.71
CA PRO A 31 -11.37 14.51 6.52
C PRO A 31 -11.01 13.32 7.41
N ASP A 32 -9.72 13.16 7.75
CA ASP A 32 -9.21 12.04 8.54
C ASP A 32 -9.88 12.01 9.93
N TRP A 33 -11.00 11.30 10.05
CA TRP A 33 -11.80 11.20 11.26
C TRP A 33 -11.32 10.08 12.18
N TYR A 34 -10.39 9.24 11.71
CA TYR A 34 -9.72 8.22 12.50
C TYR A 34 -8.22 8.14 12.17
N LYS A 35 -7.43 7.64 13.11
CA LYS A 35 -6.09 7.09 12.86
C LYS A 35 -6.00 5.69 13.44
N THR A 36 -5.29 4.80 12.77
CA THR A 36 -5.10 3.44 13.25
C THR A 36 -3.64 3.06 13.27
N THR A 37 -3.21 2.43 14.35
CA THR A 37 -1.90 1.78 14.46
C THR A 37 -2.08 0.35 14.93
N LEU A 38 -1.22 -0.56 14.48
CA LEU A 38 -1.18 -1.93 14.94
C LEU A 38 0.24 -2.27 15.38
N SER A 39 0.36 -2.94 16.51
CA SER A 39 1.65 -3.34 17.09
C SER A 39 1.58 -4.76 17.63
N VAL A 40 2.70 -5.49 17.56
CA VAL A 40 2.87 -6.74 18.31
C VAL A 40 3.22 -6.36 19.75
N LYS A 41 2.44 -6.83 20.71
CA LYS A 41 2.61 -6.54 22.15
C LYS A 41 3.35 -7.64 22.89
N ALA A 42 3.14 -8.89 22.47
CA ALA A 42 3.79 -10.04 23.09
C ALA A 42 3.95 -11.18 22.09
N TRP A 43 5.00 -11.96 22.29
CA TRP A 43 5.27 -13.21 21.61
C TRP A 43 5.79 -14.23 22.61
N ASN A 44 5.09 -15.34 22.75
CA ASN A 44 5.53 -16.49 23.53
C ASN A 44 5.89 -17.63 22.59
N PRO A 45 7.18 -17.91 22.35
CA PRO A 45 7.58 -18.93 21.40
C PRO A 45 7.29 -20.36 21.87
N ALA A 46 7.23 -20.60 23.19
CA ALA A 46 6.93 -21.93 23.73
C ALA A 46 5.47 -22.33 23.47
N THR A 47 4.53 -21.37 23.58
CA THR A 47 3.10 -21.61 23.31
C THR A 47 2.67 -21.18 21.91
N ARG A 48 3.59 -20.57 21.15
CA ARG A 48 3.37 -19.88 19.86
C ARG A 48 2.28 -18.81 19.92
N GLU A 49 2.05 -18.25 21.10
CA GLU A 49 1.02 -17.23 21.31
C GLU A 49 1.56 -15.85 20.93
N ILE A 50 0.85 -15.18 20.01
CA ILE A 50 1.08 -13.80 19.64
C ILE A 50 -0.06 -12.93 20.15
N ARG A 51 0.28 -11.77 20.69
CA ARG A 51 -0.67 -10.71 21.02
C ARG A 51 -0.40 -9.48 20.16
N VAL A 52 -1.43 -9.01 19.47
CA VAL A 52 -1.40 -7.75 18.70
C VAL A 52 -2.38 -6.76 19.31
N ALA A 53 -2.04 -5.48 19.29
CA ALA A 53 -2.95 -4.42 19.71
C ALA A 53 -3.18 -3.43 18.58
N LEU A 54 -4.46 -3.23 18.25
CA LEU A 54 -4.95 -2.14 17.42
C LEU A 54 -5.20 -0.93 18.32
N THR A 55 -4.66 0.21 17.96
CA THR A 55 -5.06 1.51 18.53
C THR A 55 -5.83 2.28 17.47
N VAL A 56 -7.05 2.72 17.81
CA VAL A 56 -7.86 3.65 17.01
C VAL A 56 -7.91 4.99 17.74
N GLU A 57 -7.56 6.07 17.05
CA GLU A 57 -7.65 7.44 17.57
C GLU A 57 -8.76 8.21 16.84
N ALA A 58 -9.46 9.07 17.56
CA ALA A 58 -10.51 9.95 17.03
C ALA A 58 -10.00 11.41 16.94
N PRO A 59 -9.13 11.76 15.97
CA PRO A 59 -8.43 13.06 15.97
C PRO A 59 -9.36 14.26 15.74
N LEU A 60 -10.47 14.06 15.01
CA LEU A 60 -11.29 15.16 14.51
C LEU A 60 -12.68 15.21 15.14
N VAL A 61 -13.35 14.07 15.26
CA VAL A 61 -14.73 13.97 15.75
C VAL A 61 -14.88 12.72 16.61
N PRO A 62 -15.84 12.66 17.54
CA PRO A 62 -16.20 11.41 18.20
C PRO A 62 -16.56 10.31 17.19
N ILE A 63 -16.29 9.05 17.55
CA ILE A 63 -16.63 7.87 16.76
C ILE A 63 -17.59 7.01 17.58
N HIS A 64 -18.79 6.78 17.06
CA HIS A 64 -19.80 5.90 17.65
C HIS A 64 -19.72 4.50 17.06
N ASP A 65 -20.28 3.52 17.77
CA ASP A 65 -20.44 2.14 17.30
C ASP A 65 -19.12 1.53 16.79
N LEU A 66 -18.00 1.90 17.44
CA LEU A 66 -16.67 1.53 17.02
C LEU A 66 -16.44 0.05 17.32
N ALA A 67 -16.09 -0.71 16.31
CA ALA A 67 -15.72 -2.11 16.45
C ALA A 67 -14.57 -2.50 15.55
N ALA A 68 -13.82 -3.52 15.95
CA ALA A 68 -12.73 -4.09 15.17
C ALA A 68 -12.58 -5.59 15.39
N ALA A 69 -12.07 -6.27 14.37
CA ALA A 69 -11.69 -7.66 14.39
C ALA A 69 -10.41 -7.88 13.57
N VAL A 70 -9.61 -8.86 14.00
CA VAL A 70 -8.43 -9.33 13.25
C VAL A 70 -8.82 -10.53 12.42
N ALA A 71 -8.55 -10.48 11.13
CA ALA A 71 -8.54 -11.67 10.28
C ALA A 71 -7.13 -12.26 10.34
N TRP A 72 -6.99 -13.37 11.07
CA TRP A 72 -5.72 -14.07 11.14
C TRP A 72 -5.46 -14.84 9.83
N PRO A 73 -4.23 -14.83 9.33
CA PRO A 73 -3.88 -15.56 8.12
C PRO A 73 -3.90 -17.08 8.36
N ALA A 74 -3.89 -17.84 7.27
CA ALA A 74 -3.84 -19.30 7.33
C ALA A 74 -2.65 -19.79 8.18
N GLY A 75 -2.89 -20.82 8.99
CA GLY A 75 -1.90 -21.38 9.93
C GLY A 75 -1.97 -20.80 11.35
N PHE A 76 -2.76 -19.75 11.58
CA PHE A 76 -3.06 -19.24 12.91
C PHE A 76 -4.34 -19.89 13.46
N THR A 77 -4.38 -20.09 14.77
CA THR A 77 -5.52 -20.65 15.50
C THR A 77 -5.81 -19.78 16.72
N GLY A 78 -7.09 -19.48 16.99
CA GLY A 78 -7.46 -18.62 18.11
C GLY A 78 -8.72 -17.82 17.81
N GLY A 79 -9.31 -17.26 18.86
CA GLY A 79 -10.46 -16.39 18.71
C GLY A 79 -10.04 -15.01 18.21
N SER A 80 -10.76 -14.50 17.22
CA SER A 80 -10.78 -13.06 16.90
C SER A 80 -12.11 -12.46 17.34
N PRO A 81 -12.44 -12.47 18.65
CA PRO A 81 -13.69 -11.89 19.08
C PRO A 81 -13.69 -10.42 18.66
N ARG A 82 -14.77 -10.03 17.96
CA ARG A 82 -15.00 -8.64 17.62
C ARG A 82 -15.03 -7.84 18.91
N GLN A 83 -14.17 -6.83 19.01
CA GLN A 83 -14.13 -5.92 20.15
C GLN A 83 -14.81 -4.63 19.76
N SER A 84 -15.55 -4.04 20.69
CA SER A 84 -16.33 -2.83 20.41
C SER A 84 -16.43 -1.92 21.61
N ILE A 85 -16.56 -0.63 21.34
CA ILE A 85 -16.94 0.39 22.32
C ILE A 85 -18.08 1.24 21.76
N GLY A 86 -18.96 1.70 22.65
CA GLY A 86 -20.12 2.49 22.23
C GLY A 86 -19.73 3.86 21.65
N THR A 87 -18.77 4.56 22.27
CA THR A 87 -18.30 5.86 21.79
C THR A 87 -16.85 6.11 22.16
N LEU A 88 -16.06 6.53 21.18
CA LEU A 88 -14.72 7.09 21.35
C LEU A 88 -14.82 8.62 21.25
N ALA A 89 -14.51 9.32 22.34
CA ALA A 89 -14.53 10.78 22.34
C ALA A 89 -13.43 11.38 21.45
N GLN A 90 -13.67 12.59 20.93
CA GLN A 90 -12.66 13.34 20.16
C GLN A 90 -11.36 13.53 20.96
N GLY A 91 -10.23 13.36 20.29
CA GLY A 91 -8.90 13.46 20.87
C GLY A 91 -8.51 12.29 21.77
N LYS A 92 -9.31 11.22 21.83
CA LYS A 92 -9.02 10.00 22.60
C LYS A 92 -8.64 8.84 21.69
N SER A 93 -8.06 7.83 22.32
CA SER A 93 -7.66 6.58 21.68
C SER A 93 -8.29 5.39 22.38
N TRP A 94 -8.65 4.37 21.61
CA TRP A 94 -9.13 3.08 22.07
C TRP A 94 -8.16 2.00 21.62
N ALA A 95 -7.86 1.04 22.50
CA ALA A 95 -7.02 -0.11 22.20
C ALA A 95 -7.83 -1.41 22.26
N ALA A 96 -7.67 -2.24 21.23
CA ALA A 96 -8.24 -3.58 21.14
C ALA A 96 -7.12 -4.61 21.01
N GLU A 97 -7.08 -5.61 21.88
CA GLU A 97 -6.03 -6.63 21.93
C GLU A 97 -6.50 -7.98 21.43
N PHE A 98 -5.86 -8.50 20.39
CA PHE A 98 -6.22 -9.79 19.79
C PHE A 98 -5.09 -10.79 20.03
N THR A 99 -5.46 -12.03 20.33
CA THR A 99 -4.52 -13.12 20.63
C THR A 99 -4.78 -14.31 19.72
N ALA A 100 -3.71 -14.90 19.20
CA ALA A 100 -3.76 -16.15 18.45
C ALA A 100 -2.52 -16.98 18.71
N ARG A 101 -2.59 -18.26 18.35
CA ARG A 101 -1.45 -19.15 18.23
C ARG A 101 -1.05 -19.27 16.77
N GLY A 102 0.16 -18.83 16.44
CA GLY A 102 0.70 -18.85 15.09
C GLY A 102 1.53 -20.10 14.79
N PRO A 103 2.03 -20.21 13.55
CA PRO A 103 3.10 -21.16 13.21
C PRO A 103 4.42 -20.75 13.89
N GLU A 104 5.40 -21.64 13.86
CA GLU A 104 6.75 -21.39 14.39
C GLU A 104 7.50 -20.28 13.63
N THR A 105 7.24 -20.18 12.33
CA THR A 105 7.77 -19.14 11.45
C THR A 105 6.66 -18.63 10.54
N PHE A 106 6.63 -17.32 10.30
CA PHE A 106 5.65 -16.69 9.41
C PHE A 106 6.22 -15.44 8.77
N ASP A 107 6.07 -15.29 7.46
CA ASP A 107 6.26 -14.02 6.75
C ASP A 107 5.02 -13.78 5.88
N GLY A 108 4.15 -12.89 6.30
CA GLY A 108 2.90 -12.65 5.58
C GLY A 108 2.14 -11.46 6.12
N TRP A 109 0.83 -11.40 5.89
CA TRP A 109 -0.01 -10.27 6.26
C TRP A 109 -0.96 -10.63 7.39
N VAL A 110 -1.14 -9.69 8.32
CA VAL A 110 -2.27 -9.67 9.24
C VAL A 110 -3.21 -8.54 8.82
N GLU A 111 -4.51 -8.81 8.83
CA GLU A 111 -5.53 -7.85 8.43
C GLU A 111 -6.42 -7.48 9.61
N ILE A 112 -6.73 -6.19 9.70
CA ILE A 112 -7.74 -5.68 10.62
C ILE A 112 -8.85 -5.08 9.80
N SER A 113 -10.06 -5.49 10.14
CA SER A 113 -11.29 -4.87 9.68
C SER A 113 -11.95 -4.21 10.89
N GLY A 114 -12.46 -3.01 10.68
CA GLY A 114 -13.22 -2.30 11.68
C GLY A 114 -14.29 -1.44 11.03
N GLU A 115 -15.17 -0.96 11.87
CA GLU A 115 -16.21 -0.03 11.48
C GLU A 115 -16.42 0.98 12.59
N GLY A 116 -16.76 2.20 12.22
CA GLY A 116 -17.05 3.26 13.17
C GLY A 116 -17.91 4.32 12.51
N ARG A 117 -18.82 4.90 13.27
CA ARG A 117 -19.71 5.96 12.79
C ARG A 117 -19.20 7.31 13.28
N PRO A 118 -18.52 8.10 12.43
CA PRO A 118 -18.06 9.43 12.84
C PRO A 118 -19.25 10.35 13.13
N ASP A 119 -19.10 11.25 14.10
CA ASP A 119 -20.13 12.25 14.38
C ASP A 119 -20.34 13.18 13.17
N ARG A 120 -21.58 13.19 12.67
CA ARG A 120 -21.96 13.92 11.45
C ARG A 120 -21.87 15.43 11.63
N ALA A 121 -22.23 15.95 12.81
CA ALA A 121 -22.23 17.38 13.06
C ALA A 121 -20.79 17.92 13.05
N GLY A 122 -19.87 17.24 13.71
CA GLY A 122 -18.45 17.55 13.69
C GLY A 122 -17.83 17.44 12.30
N LEU A 123 -18.20 16.41 11.51
CA LEU A 123 -17.74 16.27 10.13
C LEU A 123 -18.22 17.45 9.26
N ARG A 124 -19.50 17.81 9.36
CA ARG A 124 -20.08 18.95 8.65
C ARG A 124 -19.34 20.24 8.98
N GLN A 125 -19.12 20.51 10.27
CA GLN A 125 -18.38 21.70 10.73
C GLN A 125 -16.95 21.73 10.19
N ALA A 126 -16.26 20.58 10.13
CA ALA A 126 -14.92 20.48 9.58
C ALA A 126 -14.88 20.77 8.07
N ILE A 127 -15.88 20.29 7.31
CA ILE A 127 -16.01 20.49 5.86
C ILE A 127 -16.38 21.95 5.52
N GLU A 128 -17.21 22.58 6.35
CA GLU A 128 -17.68 23.96 6.15
C GLU A 128 -16.64 25.02 6.51
N ARG A 129 -15.59 24.66 7.24
CA ARG A 129 -14.52 25.57 7.65
C ARG A 129 -13.99 26.36 6.45
N PRO A 130 -13.92 27.71 6.52
CA PRO A 130 -13.42 28.53 5.42
C PRO A 130 -12.03 28.07 4.96
N GLY A 131 -11.85 27.92 3.64
CA GLY A 131 -10.60 27.47 3.04
C GLY A 131 -10.27 25.99 3.18
N ALA A 132 -11.07 25.17 3.88
CA ALA A 132 -10.79 23.74 4.03
C ALA A 132 -10.91 22.96 2.71
N TYR A 133 -11.92 23.28 1.91
CA TYR A 133 -12.19 22.64 0.62
C TYR A 133 -12.69 23.63 -0.42
N ALA A 134 -12.39 23.35 -1.70
CA ALA A 134 -12.99 24.03 -2.84
C ALA A 134 -14.52 23.84 -2.86
N PRO A 135 -15.33 24.80 -3.37
CA PRO A 135 -16.79 24.75 -3.29
C PRO A 135 -17.43 23.48 -3.88
N SER A 136 -16.90 22.96 -4.99
CA SER A 136 -17.38 21.73 -5.63
C SER A 136 -17.13 20.49 -4.76
N VAL A 137 -15.93 20.36 -4.19
CA VAL A 137 -15.57 19.28 -3.27
C VAL A 137 -16.38 19.35 -1.99
N ARG A 138 -16.61 20.55 -1.46
CA ARG A 138 -17.44 20.78 -0.27
C ARG A 138 -18.88 20.27 -0.48
N THR A 139 -19.49 20.59 -1.61
CA THR A 139 -20.86 20.17 -1.93
C THR A 139 -20.98 18.64 -1.96
N ILE A 140 -20.01 17.97 -2.60
CA ILE A 140 -19.94 16.51 -2.61
C ILE A 140 -19.80 15.96 -1.20
N LEU A 141 -18.81 16.44 -0.42
CA LEU A 141 -18.56 15.96 0.94
C LEU A 141 -19.75 16.15 1.88
N LEU A 142 -20.46 17.28 1.78
CA LEU A 142 -21.67 17.52 2.57
C LEU A 142 -22.78 16.52 2.22
N SER A 143 -22.99 16.26 0.93
CA SER A 143 -23.93 15.22 0.48
C SER A 143 -23.55 13.83 1.00
N GLU A 144 -22.25 13.48 0.96
CA GLU A 144 -21.73 12.22 1.49
C GLU A 144 -21.95 12.12 3.02
N VAL A 145 -21.74 13.21 3.77
CA VAL A 145 -22.02 13.26 5.23
C VAL A 145 -23.51 13.00 5.51
N GLU A 146 -24.42 13.52 4.70
CA GLU A 146 -25.85 13.24 4.86
C GLU A 146 -26.20 11.76 4.65
N GLY A 147 -25.47 11.10 3.74
CA GLY A 147 -25.59 9.67 3.44
C GLY A 147 -25.04 8.73 4.52
N VAL A 148 -24.27 9.24 5.49
CA VAL A 148 -23.76 8.44 6.61
C VAL A 148 -24.92 8.08 7.55
N THR A 149 -25.49 6.90 7.34
CA THR A 149 -26.61 6.34 8.11
C THR A 149 -26.18 5.22 9.06
N GLY A 150 -24.97 4.68 8.87
CA GLY A 150 -24.40 3.61 9.70
C GLY A 150 -22.88 3.73 9.84
N PRO A 151 -22.26 2.76 10.53
CA PRO A 151 -20.80 2.67 10.63
C PRO A 151 -20.13 2.62 9.26
N LEU A 152 -19.04 3.38 9.11
CA LEU A 152 -18.19 3.36 7.93
C LEU A 152 -17.04 2.37 8.16
N PRO A 153 -16.66 1.59 7.14
CA PRO A 153 -15.57 0.63 7.30
C PRO A 153 -14.22 1.36 7.35
N PHE A 154 -13.33 0.83 8.19
CA PHE A 154 -11.91 1.13 8.15
C PHE A 154 -11.13 -0.18 8.26
N GLY A 155 -9.85 -0.12 7.93
CA GLY A 155 -8.99 -1.27 8.07
C GLY A 155 -7.55 -0.91 7.81
N LEU A 156 -6.69 -1.84 8.18
CA LEU A 156 -5.27 -1.76 7.92
C LEU A 156 -4.74 -3.17 7.77
N SER A 157 -3.64 -3.26 7.03
CA SER A 157 -2.93 -4.52 6.89
C SER A 157 -1.45 -4.28 7.08
N LEU A 158 -0.86 -5.08 7.95
CA LEU A 158 0.57 -4.99 8.23
C LEU A 158 1.24 -6.31 7.86
N PRO A 159 2.44 -6.25 7.28
CA PRO A 159 3.30 -7.41 7.27
C PRO A 159 3.63 -7.81 8.70
N LEU A 160 3.55 -9.10 8.95
CA LEU A 160 3.90 -9.75 10.18
C LEU A 160 5.02 -10.75 9.90
N CYS A 161 6.07 -10.65 10.72
CA CYS A 161 7.20 -11.55 10.72
C CYS A 161 7.22 -12.31 12.05
N ILE A 162 7.30 -13.65 12.03
CA ILE A 162 7.40 -14.52 13.22
C ILE A 162 8.57 -15.48 13.07
N ARG A 163 9.28 -15.68 14.18
CA ARG A 163 10.35 -16.63 14.44
C ARG A 163 10.29 -17.13 15.89
N PRO A 164 11.05 -18.19 16.24
CA PRO A 164 11.21 -18.63 17.63
C PRO A 164 11.65 -17.53 18.61
N ASP A 165 12.32 -16.48 18.17
CA ASP A 165 12.86 -15.42 19.02
C ASP A 165 12.29 -14.02 18.73
N LEU A 166 11.44 -13.88 17.70
CA LEU A 166 10.94 -12.59 17.23
C LEU A 166 9.51 -12.68 16.73
N ALA A 167 8.67 -11.70 17.10
CA ALA A 167 7.48 -11.37 16.32
C ALA A 167 7.42 -9.86 16.12
N ALA A 168 7.40 -9.41 14.87
CA ALA A 168 7.48 -8.01 14.52
C ALA A 168 6.44 -7.64 13.45
N ALA A 169 5.75 -6.53 13.67
CA ALA A 169 4.97 -5.88 12.63
C ALA A 169 5.87 -4.93 11.85
N VAL A 170 5.79 -4.98 10.52
CA VAL A 170 6.58 -4.12 9.64
C VAL A 170 5.75 -2.89 9.27
N PRO A 171 6.28 -1.67 9.41
CA PRO A 171 5.55 -0.48 9.01
C PRO A 171 5.40 -0.40 7.50
N ALA A 172 4.29 0.17 7.03
CA ALA A 172 4.04 0.35 5.59
C ALA A 172 5.14 1.14 4.88
N ALA A 173 5.80 2.07 5.57
CA ALA A 173 6.96 2.83 5.06
C ALA A 173 8.20 1.98 4.72
N PHE A 174 8.18 0.69 5.09
CA PHE A 174 9.24 -0.25 4.78
C PHE A 174 8.94 -1.13 3.56
N LEU A 175 7.75 -0.99 2.97
CA LEU A 175 7.30 -1.78 1.82
C LEU A 175 7.89 -1.26 0.49
N PRO A 176 7.86 -2.07 -0.59
CA PRO A 176 8.16 -1.59 -1.94
C PRO A 176 7.29 -0.39 -2.35
N GLU A 177 7.90 0.59 -3.01
CA GLU A 177 7.26 1.84 -3.44
C GLU A 177 7.45 2.06 -4.94
N PRO A 178 6.52 2.75 -5.62
CA PRO A 178 6.65 3.09 -7.04
C PRO A 178 7.86 4.02 -7.27
N ARG A 179 8.96 3.48 -7.79
CA ARG A 179 10.26 4.17 -7.86
C ARG A 179 10.88 4.20 -9.26
N TRP A 180 10.55 3.25 -10.13
CA TRP A 180 11.21 3.10 -11.42
C TRP A 180 10.26 3.37 -12.59
N PRO A 181 10.35 4.53 -13.29
CA PRO A 181 9.41 4.88 -14.33
C PRO A 181 9.49 3.93 -15.54
N VAL A 182 8.32 3.49 -16.01
CA VAL A 182 8.14 2.66 -17.21
C VAL A 182 6.83 3.12 -17.88
N GLY A 183 6.94 3.92 -18.94
CA GLY A 183 5.79 4.59 -19.54
C GLY A 183 5.13 5.55 -18.54
N GLU A 184 3.81 5.47 -18.40
CA GLU A 184 3.04 6.32 -17.47
C GLU A 184 2.98 5.79 -16.03
N ARG A 185 3.62 4.65 -15.76
CA ARG A 185 3.59 3.98 -14.46
C ARG A 185 5.01 3.78 -13.94
N ALA A 186 5.14 3.25 -12.73
CA ALA A 186 6.43 2.91 -12.15
C ALA A 186 6.44 1.51 -11.54
N LEU A 187 7.58 0.82 -11.64
CA LEU A 187 7.82 -0.42 -10.91
C LEU A 187 7.95 -0.10 -9.41
N HIS A 188 7.35 -0.97 -8.61
CA HIS A 188 7.47 -1.01 -7.16
C HIS A 188 8.79 -1.69 -6.79
N LEU A 189 9.73 -0.90 -6.30
CA LEU A 189 11.03 -1.38 -5.84
C LEU A 189 11.17 -1.14 -4.34
N TRP A 190 11.86 -2.04 -3.67
CA TRP A 190 12.17 -1.93 -2.25
C TRP A 190 13.51 -1.24 -2.05
N ALA A 191 13.47 0.00 -1.58
CA ALA A 191 14.66 0.76 -1.18
C ALA A 191 14.27 1.75 -0.07
N PRO A 192 13.82 1.25 1.10
CA PRO A 192 13.35 2.12 2.19
C PRO A 192 14.49 3.02 2.68
N ALA A 193 14.12 4.21 3.18
CA ALA A 193 15.06 5.16 3.73
C ALA A 193 15.53 4.71 5.13
N GLY A 194 16.85 4.58 5.30
CA GLY A 194 17.47 4.07 6.51
C GLY A 194 18.66 3.17 6.18
N SER A 195 19.15 2.43 7.17
CA SER A 195 20.30 1.53 7.03
C SER A 195 20.17 0.30 7.92
N PHE A 196 20.72 -0.82 7.46
CA PHE A 196 20.96 -1.98 8.30
C PHE A 196 22.13 -1.73 9.26
N GLU A 197 22.06 -2.31 10.46
CA GLU A 197 23.15 -2.20 11.44
C GLU A 197 24.29 -3.19 11.17
N LEU A 198 24.00 -4.32 10.53
CA LEU A 198 25.01 -5.32 10.18
C LEU A 198 25.94 -4.78 9.07
N PRO A 199 27.25 -4.55 9.32
CA PRO A 199 28.12 -3.83 8.39
C PRO A 199 28.23 -4.46 6.99
N ALA A 200 28.26 -5.79 6.93
CA ALA A 200 28.32 -6.54 5.67
C ALA A 200 27.08 -6.31 4.78
N VAL A 201 25.91 -6.10 5.39
CA VAL A 201 24.65 -5.82 4.69
C VAL A 201 24.53 -4.31 4.43
N GLN A 202 24.92 -3.47 5.40
CA GLN A 202 24.82 -2.02 5.32
C GLN A 202 25.47 -1.45 4.06
N ALA A 203 26.72 -1.84 3.77
CA ALA A 203 27.44 -1.35 2.59
C ALA A 203 26.74 -1.76 1.28
N ARG A 204 26.29 -3.02 1.18
CA ARG A 204 25.59 -3.53 -0.01
C ARG A 204 24.20 -2.91 -0.18
N PHE A 205 23.54 -2.59 0.91
CA PHE A 205 22.25 -1.92 0.89
C PHE A 205 22.39 -0.46 0.43
N ALA A 206 23.44 0.25 0.86
CA ALA A 206 23.74 1.60 0.38
C ALA A 206 24.04 1.62 -1.13
N ASP A 207 24.82 0.65 -1.63
CA ASP A 207 25.07 0.48 -3.07
C ASP A 207 23.76 0.27 -3.84
N TRP A 208 22.86 -0.58 -3.32
CA TRP A 208 21.54 -0.83 -3.89
C TRP A 208 20.67 0.43 -3.91
N GLN A 209 20.54 1.15 -2.80
CA GLN A 209 19.77 2.40 -2.72
C GLN A 209 20.27 3.43 -3.74
N LYS A 210 21.60 3.60 -3.84
CA LYS A 210 22.21 4.51 -4.82
C LYS A 210 21.91 4.09 -6.25
N ALA A 211 21.97 2.79 -6.56
CA ALA A 211 21.69 2.28 -7.90
C ALA A 211 20.21 2.44 -8.29
N VAL A 212 19.28 2.30 -7.34
CA VAL A 212 17.84 2.58 -7.56
C VAL A 212 17.63 4.04 -7.90
N VAL A 213 18.23 4.97 -7.15
CA VAL A 213 18.12 6.42 -7.41
C VAL A 213 18.73 6.80 -8.76
N ALA A 214 19.83 6.15 -9.16
CA ALA A 214 20.48 6.41 -10.44
C ALA A 214 19.66 5.96 -11.67
N GLY A 215 18.66 5.09 -11.50
CA GLY A 215 17.73 4.70 -12.57
C GLY A 215 18.35 3.84 -13.68
N ASN A 216 19.51 3.21 -13.45
CA ASN A 216 20.16 2.33 -14.43
C ASN A 216 19.99 0.84 -14.06
N ALA A 217 19.30 0.09 -14.92
CA ALA A 217 18.84 -1.27 -14.61
C ALA A 217 19.98 -2.26 -14.38
N ALA A 218 21.04 -2.23 -15.20
CA ALA A 218 22.13 -3.20 -15.07
C ALA A 218 22.92 -3.04 -13.76
N PRO A 219 23.40 -1.83 -13.39
CA PRO A 219 24.01 -1.59 -12.08
C PRO A 219 23.06 -1.91 -10.90
N ALA A 220 21.77 -1.58 -11.03
CA ALA A 220 20.79 -1.87 -9.99
C ALA A 220 20.61 -3.39 -9.77
N ARG A 221 20.54 -4.19 -10.85
CA ARG A 221 20.49 -5.65 -10.74
C ARG A 221 21.76 -6.24 -10.12
N GLN A 222 22.92 -5.70 -10.46
CA GLN A 222 24.19 -6.13 -9.85
C GLN A 222 24.21 -5.84 -8.35
N ALA A 223 23.82 -4.63 -7.94
CA ALA A 223 23.75 -4.23 -6.54
C ALA A 223 22.73 -5.07 -5.76
N ALA A 224 21.53 -5.32 -6.32
CA ALA A 224 20.52 -6.19 -5.72
C ALA A 224 21.02 -7.64 -5.54
N THR A 225 21.77 -8.17 -6.52
CA THR A 225 22.35 -9.51 -6.44
C THR A 225 23.40 -9.60 -5.35
N ALA A 226 24.27 -8.59 -5.23
CA ALA A 226 25.27 -8.52 -4.18
C ALA A 226 24.62 -8.39 -2.79
N LEU A 227 23.56 -7.60 -2.67
CA LEU A 227 22.77 -7.48 -1.44
C LEU A 227 22.10 -8.80 -1.06
N LEU A 228 21.49 -9.51 -2.01
CA LEU A 228 20.90 -10.85 -1.77
C LEU A 228 21.93 -11.85 -1.27
N ALA A 229 23.17 -11.79 -1.75
CA ALA A 229 24.25 -12.64 -1.25
C ALA A 229 24.62 -12.27 0.20
N ALA A 230 24.67 -10.97 0.53
CA ALA A 230 25.01 -10.49 1.86
C ALA A 230 23.94 -10.77 2.93
N LEU A 231 22.66 -10.81 2.57
CA LEU A 231 21.55 -11.00 3.51
C LEU A 231 21.49 -12.40 4.19
N GLY A 232 22.33 -13.37 3.79
CA GLY A 232 22.33 -14.71 4.41
C GLY A 232 20.97 -15.42 4.29
N SER A 233 20.66 -16.44 5.11
CA SER A 233 19.43 -17.24 4.93
C SER A 233 18.26 -16.90 5.87
N THR A 234 18.50 -16.55 7.13
CA THR A 234 17.40 -16.59 8.14
C THR A 234 17.52 -15.64 9.32
N ASP A 235 18.69 -15.05 9.58
CA ASP A 235 18.96 -14.31 10.81
C ASP A 235 18.20 -12.99 10.91
N ALA A 236 18.13 -12.45 12.13
CA ALA A 236 17.38 -11.24 12.40
C ALA A 236 18.25 -10.08 11.95
N LEU A 237 17.64 -9.10 11.31
CA LEU A 237 18.32 -7.94 10.78
C LEU A 237 17.70 -6.70 11.39
N ASP A 238 18.53 -5.96 12.12
CA ASP A 238 18.16 -4.66 12.66
C ASP A 238 18.36 -3.59 11.59
N PHE A 239 17.32 -2.78 11.42
CA PHE A 239 17.24 -1.68 10.49
C PHE A 239 16.85 -0.41 11.25
N VAL A 240 17.63 0.64 11.06
CA VAL A 240 17.31 1.97 11.58
C VAL A 240 16.72 2.79 10.46
N ARG A 241 15.45 3.17 10.60
CA ARG A 241 14.75 4.03 9.65
C ARG A 241 15.37 5.43 9.65
N ALA A 242 15.15 6.18 8.56
CA ALA A 242 15.66 7.55 8.45
C ALA A 242 15.16 8.50 9.57
N ASP A 243 14.05 8.17 10.23
CA ASP A 243 13.52 8.90 11.40
C ASP A 243 14.11 8.42 12.74
N GLY A 244 15.10 7.52 12.71
CA GLY A 244 15.74 6.93 13.89
C GLY A 244 14.99 5.76 14.52
N THR A 245 13.81 5.40 14.00
CA THR A 245 13.01 4.30 14.57
C THR A 245 13.66 2.95 14.24
N PRO A 246 13.98 2.10 15.24
CA PRO A 246 14.48 0.76 14.99
C PRO A 246 13.37 -0.17 14.49
N LEU A 247 13.75 -1.12 13.64
CA LEU A 247 12.90 -2.16 13.09
C LEU A 247 13.72 -3.43 12.94
N THR A 248 13.25 -4.54 13.51
CA THR A 248 13.86 -5.85 13.30
C THR A 248 13.01 -6.67 12.33
N ILE A 249 13.63 -7.25 11.31
CA ILE A 249 12.99 -8.14 10.34
C ILE A 249 13.80 -9.43 10.16
N THR A 250 13.23 -10.41 9.49
CA THR A 250 14.00 -11.59 9.05
C THR A 250 14.82 -11.31 7.81
N GLY A 251 15.96 -12.01 7.70
CA GLY A 251 16.70 -12.15 6.45
C GLY A 251 15.82 -12.73 5.32
N ALA A 252 14.93 -13.67 5.64
CA ALA A 252 13.97 -14.22 4.67
C ALA A 252 13.05 -13.14 4.08
N MET A 253 12.44 -12.30 4.93
CA MET A 253 11.61 -11.18 4.52
C MET A 253 12.41 -10.14 3.70
N ALA A 254 13.60 -9.74 4.17
CA ALA A 254 14.46 -8.82 3.44
C ALA A 254 14.81 -9.35 2.04
N ARG A 255 15.13 -10.64 1.92
CA ARG A 255 15.40 -11.29 0.63
C ARG A 255 14.19 -11.29 -0.29
N GLN A 256 12.98 -11.53 0.23
CA GLN A 256 11.75 -11.46 -0.57
C GLN A 256 11.56 -10.05 -1.16
N PHE A 257 11.84 -9.00 -0.39
CA PHE A 257 11.77 -7.61 -0.85
C PHE A 257 12.84 -7.23 -1.88
N VAL A 258 14.07 -7.71 -1.72
CA VAL A 258 15.10 -7.52 -2.75
C VAL A 258 14.76 -8.31 -4.01
N ARG A 259 14.23 -9.54 -3.85
CA ARG A 259 13.85 -10.40 -4.99
C ARG A 259 12.76 -9.78 -5.85
N VAL A 260 11.70 -9.21 -5.27
CA VAL A 260 10.66 -8.53 -6.06
C VAL A 260 11.23 -7.38 -6.89
N SER A 261 12.21 -6.66 -6.34
CA SER A 261 12.89 -5.57 -7.05
C SER A 261 13.78 -6.09 -8.18
N LEU A 262 14.54 -7.15 -7.92
CA LEU A 262 15.39 -7.81 -8.93
C LEU A 262 14.56 -8.41 -10.07
N ASP A 263 13.49 -9.12 -9.76
CA ASP A 263 12.57 -9.72 -10.73
C ASP A 263 11.96 -8.62 -11.63
N ALA A 264 11.55 -7.49 -11.05
CA ALA A 264 10.99 -6.36 -11.79
C ALA A 264 12.01 -5.73 -12.75
N LEU A 265 13.26 -5.53 -12.31
CA LEU A 265 14.34 -4.99 -13.14
C LEU A 265 14.79 -5.96 -14.24
N HIS A 266 14.73 -7.27 -13.99
CA HIS A 266 14.95 -8.27 -15.03
C HIS A 266 13.81 -8.29 -16.05
N GLY A 267 12.57 -8.11 -15.57
CA GLY A 267 11.37 -8.05 -16.41
C GLY A 267 11.38 -6.98 -17.51
N LEU A 268 12.20 -5.93 -17.39
CA LEU A 268 12.40 -4.93 -18.44
C LEU A 268 12.90 -5.54 -19.77
N GLU A 269 13.71 -6.60 -19.67
CA GLU A 269 14.36 -7.29 -20.79
C GLU A 269 13.51 -8.44 -21.35
N LEU A 270 12.46 -8.84 -20.64
CA LEU A 270 11.62 -9.96 -21.03
C LEU A 270 10.64 -9.59 -22.15
N SER A 271 10.34 -10.57 -23.00
CA SER A 271 9.27 -10.49 -23.98
C SER A 271 7.89 -10.53 -23.32
N ARG A 272 6.87 -10.08 -24.04
CA ARG A 272 5.45 -10.19 -23.62
C ARG A 272 5.09 -11.62 -23.22
N THR A 273 5.53 -12.61 -24.01
CA THR A 273 5.23 -14.03 -23.76
C THR A 273 5.84 -14.52 -22.45
N GLN A 274 7.10 -14.14 -22.18
CA GLN A 274 7.77 -14.49 -20.93
C GLN A 274 7.10 -13.83 -19.71
N LEU A 275 6.72 -12.56 -19.81
CA LEU A 275 5.99 -11.86 -18.76
C LEU A 275 4.61 -12.49 -18.49
N GLY A 276 3.91 -12.91 -19.55
CA GLY A 276 2.63 -13.62 -19.44
C GLY A 276 2.76 -14.98 -18.75
N ALA A 277 3.86 -15.70 -19.00
CA ALA A 277 4.17 -16.96 -18.31
C ALA A 277 4.41 -16.72 -16.80
N LEU A 278 5.20 -15.71 -16.45
CA LEU A 278 5.43 -15.33 -15.04
C LEU A 278 4.14 -14.99 -14.30
N LEU A 279 3.20 -14.27 -14.95
CA LEU A 279 1.89 -13.97 -14.37
C LEU A 279 1.07 -15.25 -14.12
N LYS A 280 1.09 -16.19 -15.07
CA LYS A 280 0.38 -17.46 -14.93
C LYS A 280 0.96 -18.32 -13.81
N ASP A 281 2.27 -18.34 -13.66
CA ASP A 281 2.95 -19.08 -12.61
C ASP A 281 2.69 -18.47 -11.23
N LEU A 282 2.67 -17.14 -11.12
CA LEU A 282 2.29 -16.44 -9.88
C LEU A 282 0.87 -16.81 -9.42
N GLY A 283 -0.07 -16.99 -10.36
CA GLY A 283 -1.44 -17.42 -10.04
C GLY A 283 -1.54 -18.86 -9.51
N ARG A 284 -0.50 -19.68 -9.69
CA ARG A 284 -0.46 -21.10 -9.28
C ARG A 284 0.27 -21.32 -7.96
N THR A 285 1.08 -20.37 -7.50
CA THR A 285 1.79 -20.47 -6.24
C THR A 285 0.93 -20.00 -5.07
N PRO A 286 1.08 -20.61 -3.87
CA PRO A 286 0.49 -20.07 -2.64
C PRO A 286 0.90 -18.59 -2.44
N PRO A 287 0.01 -17.75 -1.90
CA PRO A 287 0.32 -16.35 -1.65
C PRO A 287 1.56 -16.17 -0.77
N ALA A 288 2.53 -15.41 -1.27
CA ALA A 288 3.69 -14.94 -0.52
C ALA A 288 3.58 -13.44 -0.19
N LEU A 289 4.37 -12.99 0.77
CA LEU A 289 4.39 -11.60 1.27
C LEU A 289 4.44 -10.54 0.16
N THR A 290 5.25 -10.79 -0.88
CA THR A 290 5.53 -9.82 -1.94
C THR A 290 4.74 -10.04 -3.23
N ASP A 291 3.83 -11.03 -3.28
CA ASP A 291 3.17 -11.43 -4.52
C ASP A 291 2.34 -10.32 -5.16
N GLY A 292 1.63 -9.50 -4.37
CA GLY A 292 0.87 -8.39 -4.97
C GLY A 292 1.78 -7.30 -5.56
N PHE A 293 2.97 -7.06 -5.00
CA PHE A 293 3.96 -6.18 -5.64
C PHE A 293 4.54 -6.80 -6.92
N ARG A 294 4.75 -8.12 -6.95
CA ARG A 294 5.19 -8.84 -8.15
C ARG A 294 4.13 -8.75 -9.25
N ALA A 295 2.86 -8.99 -8.92
CA ALA A 295 1.74 -8.85 -9.83
C ALA A 295 1.60 -7.41 -10.34
N ALA A 296 1.73 -6.41 -9.47
CA ALA A 296 1.73 -5.00 -9.86
C ALA A 296 2.86 -4.68 -10.87
N ASN A 297 4.08 -5.14 -10.60
CA ASN A 297 5.22 -4.95 -11.50
C ASN A 297 5.01 -5.64 -12.86
N LEU A 298 4.46 -6.86 -12.88
CA LEU A 298 4.07 -7.52 -14.12
C LEU A 298 3.02 -6.72 -14.88
N GLY A 299 2.04 -6.10 -14.19
CA GLY A 299 1.05 -5.23 -14.80
C GLY A 299 1.66 -4.00 -15.49
N VAL A 300 2.64 -3.36 -14.87
CA VAL A 300 3.41 -2.24 -15.47
C VAL A 300 4.15 -2.71 -16.71
N LEU A 301 4.89 -3.81 -16.61
CA LEU A 301 5.72 -4.33 -17.71
C LEU A 301 4.86 -4.80 -18.89
N LEU A 302 3.77 -5.52 -18.65
CA LEU A 302 2.84 -5.99 -19.68
C LEU A 302 2.17 -4.81 -20.40
N ALA A 303 1.74 -3.78 -19.66
CA ALA A 303 1.18 -2.57 -20.27
C ALA A 303 2.21 -1.90 -21.20
N ALA A 304 3.46 -1.77 -20.76
CA ALA A 304 4.54 -1.20 -21.56
C ALA A 304 4.90 -2.03 -22.79
N LYS A 305 4.57 -3.33 -22.82
CA LYS A 305 4.72 -4.22 -23.99
C LYS A 305 3.43 -4.35 -24.82
N GLY A 306 2.46 -3.45 -24.64
CA GLY A 306 1.22 -3.43 -25.44
C GLY A 306 0.26 -4.59 -25.15
N ALA A 307 0.25 -5.09 -23.90
CA ALA A 307 -0.60 -6.20 -23.46
C ALA A 307 -1.62 -5.74 -22.39
N PRO A 308 -2.59 -4.87 -22.72
CA PRO A 308 -3.47 -4.24 -21.74
C PRO A 308 -4.37 -5.23 -20.99
N ALA A 309 -4.88 -6.26 -21.67
CA ALA A 309 -5.74 -7.27 -21.04
C ALA A 309 -4.95 -8.10 -20.01
N GLU A 310 -3.71 -8.47 -20.31
CA GLU A 310 -2.84 -9.18 -19.37
C GLU A 310 -2.38 -8.28 -18.23
N ALA A 311 -2.13 -7.00 -18.50
CA ALA A 311 -1.84 -6.01 -17.47
C ALA A 311 -3.01 -5.87 -16.50
N ASP A 312 -4.25 -5.77 -16.99
CA ASP A 312 -5.46 -5.68 -16.15
C ASP A 312 -5.64 -6.92 -15.28
N ARG A 313 -5.36 -8.11 -15.81
CA ARG A 313 -5.35 -9.35 -15.00
C ARG A 313 -4.28 -9.28 -13.91
N ALA A 314 -3.08 -8.81 -14.22
CA ALA A 314 -2.02 -8.65 -13.23
C ALA A 314 -2.41 -7.65 -12.13
N TRP A 315 -3.09 -6.55 -12.47
CA TRP A 315 -3.62 -5.61 -11.49
C TRP A 315 -4.72 -6.22 -10.62
N GLY A 316 -5.61 -7.02 -11.21
CA GLY A 316 -6.60 -7.80 -10.44
C GLY A 316 -5.92 -8.73 -9.43
N PHE A 317 -4.94 -9.51 -9.87
CA PHE A 317 -4.15 -10.36 -8.98
C PHE A 317 -3.43 -9.56 -7.88
N ALA A 318 -2.90 -8.38 -8.20
CA ALA A 318 -2.24 -7.53 -7.21
C ALA A 318 -3.21 -7.14 -6.08
N LEU A 319 -4.46 -6.83 -6.40
CA LEU A 319 -5.51 -6.48 -5.43
C LEU A 319 -6.01 -7.67 -4.63
N GLU A 320 -6.00 -8.86 -5.21
CA GLU A 320 -6.36 -10.10 -4.51
C GLU A 320 -5.25 -10.56 -3.56
N ARG A 321 -3.98 -10.29 -3.89
CA ARG A 321 -2.80 -10.81 -3.18
C ARG A 321 -2.22 -9.84 -2.16
N LEU A 322 -2.39 -8.53 -2.35
CA LEU A 322 -2.16 -7.55 -1.28
C LEU A 322 -3.48 -7.37 -0.53
N PRO A 323 -3.45 -7.28 0.80
CA PRO A 323 -4.62 -6.88 1.55
C PRO A 323 -5.18 -5.56 1.00
N ALA A 324 -6.47 -5.56 0.69
CA ALA A 324 -7.12 -4.49 -0.09
C ALA A 324 -6.84 -3.08 0.48
N TRP A 325 -6.72 -2.93 1.80
CA TRP A 325 -6.54 -1.65 2.48
C TRP A 325 -5.29 -0.86 2.05
N ASN A 326 -4.19 -1.53 1.74
CA ASN A 326 -2.95 -0.87 1.32
C ASN A 326 -2.99 -0.39 -0.15
N LEU A 327 -3.90 -0.93 -0.96
CA LEU A 327 -4.11 -0.50 -2.35
C LEU A 327 -5.28 0.48 -2.49
N VAL A 328 -6.30 0.43 -1.63
CA VAL A 328 -7.44 1.40 -1.62
C VAL A 328 -6.97 2.86 -1.43
N LYS A 329 -5.78 3.08 -0.86
CA LYS A 329 -5.09 4.39 -0.92
C LYS A 329 -4.31 4.52 -2.23
N GLY A 330 -4.92 5.17 -3.21
CA GLY A 330 -4.28 5.55 -4.48
C GLY A 330 -4.55 4.63 -5.67
N TRP A 331 -5.20 3.47 -5.48
CA TRP A 331 -5.64 2.64 -6.60
C TRP A 331 -6.80 3.30 -7.34
N ARG A 332 -6.59 3.53 -8.64
CA ARG A 332 -7.61 3.98 -9.58
C ARG A 332 -7.88 2.83 -10.56
N PRO A 333 -9.12 2.35 -10.72
CA PRO A 333 -9.42 1.44 -11.80
C PRO A 333 -9.07 2.12 -13.15
N PRO A 334 -8.75 1.35 -14.20
CA PRO A 334 -8.68 1.89 -15.55
C PRO A 334 -9.97 2.64 -15.87
N PRO A 335 -9.92 3.75 -16.62
CA PRO A 335 -11.13 4.46 -17.03
C PRO A 335 -12.09 3.49 -17.70
N GLY A 336 -13.33 3.40 -17.20
CA GLY A 336 -14.40 2.59 -17.79
C GLY A 336 -14.94 1.43 -16.94
N ARG A 337 -14.34 1.09 -15.80
CA ARG A 337 -14.98 0.19 -14.83
C ARG A 337 -15.75 1.01 -13.77
N LYS A 338 -17.07 0.86 -13.75
CA LYS A 338 -17.88 1.22 -12.58
C LYS A 338 -17.56 0.24 -11.43
N PRO A 339 -17.65 0.69 -10.16
CA PRO A 339 -17.35 -0.13 -8.99
C PRO A 339 -18.16 -1.43 -8.95
#